data_AF-A0A379VLX3-F1
#
_entry.id   AF-A0A379VLX3-F1
#
_cell.length_a   1.000
_cell.length_b   1.000
_cell.length_c   1.000
_cell.angle_alpha   90.00
_cell.angle_beta   90.00
_cell.angle_gamma   90.00
#
_symmetry.space_group_name_H-M   'P 1'
#
loop_
_entity.id
_entity.type
_entity.pdbx_description
1 polymer ?
#
loop_
_entity_poly.entity_id
_entity_poly.type
_entity_poly.pdbx_seq_one_letter_code
_entity_poly.pdbx_strand_id
1 'polypeptide(L)'
;MTTITREQQKQILIDTANHVISRDNTSPYSENLREPARIALASLEAEPVGEFYEYKPGDWYQRSIGDKAPKVGAVICHSASSGIAG
;
A
#
# COMPACT_ATOMS: atom_id res chain seq x y z
N MET A 1 -8.13 0.02 28.11
CA MET A 1 -7.40 -0.07 26.83
C MET A 1 -7.22 -1.55 26.52
N THR A 2 -7.89 -2.07 25.49
CA THR A 2 -7.68 -3.45 25.05
C THR A 2 -6.53 -3.46 24.04
N THR A 3 -5.55 -4.34 24.24
CA THR A 3 -4.42 -4.52 23.32
C THR A 3 -4.73 -5.71 22.42
N ILE A 4 -4.83 -5.48 21.11
CA ILE A 4 -5.00 -6.53 20.12
C ILE A 4 -3.62 -7.07 19.71
N THR A 5 -3.47 -8.39 19.66
CA THR A 5 -2.23 -9.00 19.15
C THR A 5 -2.23 -9.01 17.61
N ARG A 6 -1.05 -9.14 16.99
CA ARG A 6 -0.96 -9.26 15.52
C ARG A 6 -1.72 -10.45 14.98
N GLU A 7 -1.69 -11.59 15.67
CA GLU A 7 -2.43 -12.79 15.28
C GLU A 7 -3.95 -12.56 15.38
N GLN A 8 -4.41 -11.91 16.46
CA GLN A 8 -5.82 -11.54 16.58
C GLN A 8 -6.24 -10.58 15.47
N GLN A 9 -5.41 -9.59 15.15
CA GLN A 9 -5.66 -8.66 14.05
C GLN A 9 -5.71 -9.40 12.69
N LYS A 10 -4.79 -10.33 12.44
CA LYS A 10 -4.76 -11.13 11.22
C LYS A 10 -6.03 -11.97 11.08
N GLN A 11 -6.45 -12.64 12.16
CA GLN A 11 -7.66 -13.45 12.15
C GLN A 11 -8.92 -12.61 11.88
N ILE A 12 -9.02 -11.44 12.51
CA ILE A 12 -10.14 -10.50 12.27
C ILE A 12 -10.22 -10.08 10.80
N LEU A 13 -9.07 -9.83 10.16
CA LEU A 13 -9.03 -9.46 8.74
C LEU A 13 -9.49 -10.62 7.85
N ILE A 14 -9.04 -11.85 8.14
CA ILE A 14 -9.44 -13.06 7.41
C ILE A 14 -10.95 -13.28 7.52
N ASP A 15 -11.49 -13.23 8.75
CA ASP A 15 -12.92 -13.43 9.01
C ASP A 15 -13.77 -12.38 8.29
N THR A 16 -13.31 -11.12 8.31
CA THR A 16 -13.98 -10.01 7.62
C THR A 16 -14.00 -10.22 6.10
N ALA A 17 -12.88 -10.60 5.50
CA ALA A 17 -12.79 -10.82 4.06
C ALA A 17 -13.66 -12.02 3.61
N ASN A 18 -13.63 -13.13 4.36
CA ASN A 18 -14.48 -14.30 4.08
C ASN A 18 -15.97 -13.96 4.18
N HIS A 19 -16.36 -13.14 5.15
CA HIS A 19 -17.73 -12.67 5.28
C HIS A 19 -18.16 -11.82 4.07
N VAL A 20 -17.31 -10.90 3.60
CA VAL A 20 -17.57 -10.06 2.42
C VAL A 20 -17.69 -10.90 1.14
N ILE A 21 -16.84 -11.92 0.98
CA ILE A 21 -16.86 -12.81 -0.19
C ILE A 21 -18.12 -13.67 -0.22
N SER A 22 -18.53 -14.22 0.93
CA SER A 22 -19.62 -15.19 1.03
C SER A 22 -21.00 -14.55 1.11
N ARG A 23 -21.07 -13.24 1.37
CA ARG A 23 -22.33 -12.49 1.46
C ARG A 23 -23.09 -12.49 0.13
N ASP A 24 -24.42 -12.62 0.23
CA ASP A 24 -25.34 -12.46 -0.90
C ASP A 24 -25.33 -11.02 -1.45
N ASN A 25 -25.52 -10.88 -2.75
CA ASN A 25 -25.53 -9.58 -3.40
C ASN A 25 -26.78 -8.78 -2.97
N THR A 26 -26.68 -8.01 -1.88
CA THR A 26 -27.80 -7.17 -1.40
C THR A 26 -27.96 -5.88 -2.20
N SER A 27 -27.08 -5.62 -3.17
CA SER A 27 -27.06 -4.44 -4.04
C SER A 27 -26.22 -4.74 -5.29
N PRO A 28 -26.55 -4.19 -6.47
CA PRO A 28 -25.77 -4.39 -7.70
C PRO A 28 -24.30 -3.96 -7.61
N TYR A 29 -23.90 -3.18 -6.59
CA TYR A 29 -22.51 -2.76 -6.37
C TYR A 29 -21.74 -3.65 -5.37
N SER A 30 -22.38 -4.67 -4.80
CA SER A 30 -21.75 -5.53 -3.79
C SER A 30 -20.62 -6.42 -4.34
N GLU A 31 -20.62 -6.70 -5.64
CA GLU A 31 -19.50 -7.38 -6.31
C GLU A 31 -18.20 -6.58 -6.26
N ASN A 32 -18.28 -5.24 -6.23
CA ASN A 32 -17.11 -4.35 -6.17
C ASN A 32 -16.24 -4.58 -4.93
N LEU A 33 -16.79 -5.20 -3.88
CA LEU A 33 -16.07 -5.49 -2.64
C LEU A 33 -15.52 -6.92 -2.57
N ARG A 34 -16.00 -7.84 -3.41
CA ARG A 34 -15.59 -9.26 -3.38
C ARG A 34 -14.19 -9.43 -3.96
N GLU A 35 -13.89 -8.69 -5.02
CA GLU A 35 -12.60 -8.70 -5.70
C GLU A 35 -11.46 -8.20 -4.79
N PRO A 36 -11.55 -7.01 -4.15
CA PRO A 36 -10.52 -6.56 -3.22
C PRO A 36 -10.41 -7.44 -1.97
N ALA A 37 -11.50 -8.04 -1.49
CA ALA A 37 -11.45 -8.99 -0.38
C ALA A 37 -10.65 -10.25 -0.72
N ARG A 38 -10.75 -10.77 -1.95
CA ARG A 38 -9.93 -11.89 -2.43
C ARG A 38 -8.45 -11.52 -2.53
N ILE A 39 -8.13 -10.34 -3.06
CA ILE A 39 -6.75 -9.84 -3.13
C ILE A 39 -6.17 -9.68 -1.73
N ALA A 40 -6.94 -9.12 -0.79
CA ALA A 40 -6.50 -8.93 0.59
C ALA A 40 -6.17 -10.27 1.26
N LEU A 41 -7.01 -11.30 1.09
CA LEU A 41 -6.73 -12.65 1.60
C LEU A 41 -5.45 -13.23 0.99
N ALA A 42 -5.30 -13.17 -0.33
CA ALA A 42 -4.10 -13.65 -1.00
C ALA A 42 -2.84 -12.90 -0.53
N SER A 43 -2.95 -11.59 -0.27
CA SER A 43 -1.84 -10.76 0.24
C SER A 43 -1.43 -11.11 1.66
N LEU A 44 -2.34 -11.60 2.51
CA LEU A 44 -2.05 -12.01 3.89
C LEU A 44 -1.32 -13.37 3.97
N GLU A 45 -1.42 -14.17 2.90
CA GLU A 45 -0.78 -15.48 2.76
C GLU A 45 0.50 -15.42 1.91
N ALA A 46 0.67 -14.38 1.12
CA ALA A 46 1.85 -14.19 0.29
C ALA A 46 3.12 -14.05 1.14
N GLU A 47 4.18 -14.75 0.73
CA GLU A 47 5.51 -14.51 1.27
C GLU A 47 5.95 -13.08 0.90
N PRO A 48 6.60 -12.35 1.83
CA PRO A 48 7.08 -11.00 1.53
C PRO A 48 8.06 -11.07 0.37
N VAL A 49 7.72 -10.38 -0.72
CA VAL A 49 8.49 -10.41 -1.97
C VAL A 49 9.73 -9.51 -1.82
N GLY A 50 10.80 -10.06 -1.26
CA GLY A 50 12.16 -9.51 -1.30
C GLY A 50 12.50 -8.42 -0.27
N GLU A 51 13.81 -8.31 0.01
CA GLU A 51 14.41 -7.15 0.66
C GLU A 51 14.03 -5.91 -0.14
N PHE A 52 13.20 -5.02 0.42
CA PHE A 52 12.98 -3.70 -0.15
C PHE A 52 14.34 -3.06 -0.41
N TYR A 53 14.50 -2.46 -1.59
CA TYR A 53 15.70 -1.74 -1.99
C TYR A 53 16.25 -0.96 -0.80
N GLU A 54 17.53 -1.18 -0.49
CA GLU A 54 18.25 -0.44 0.53
C GLU A 54 17.96 1.05 0.31
N TYR A 55 17.28 1.68 1.26
CA TYR A 55 16.86 3.07 1.14
C TYR A 55 18.11 3.94 1.00
N LYS A 56 18.34 4.44 -0.22
CA LYS A 56 19.38 5.42 -0.53
C LYS A 56 18.70 6.76 -0.74
N PRO A 57 18.95 7.76 0.11
CA PRO A 57 18.38 9.09 -0.07
C PRO A 57 18.75 9.64 -1.46
N GLY A 58 17.75 9.83 -2.33
CA GLY A 58 17.94 10.32 -3.70
C GLY A 58 17.60 9.33 -4.81
N ASP A 59 17.48 8.03 -4.51
CA ASP A 59 17.11 6.99 -5.48
C ASP A 59 15.59 6.78 -5.55
N TRP A 60 14.86 7.87 -5.81
CA TRP A 60 13.38 7.82 -5.92
C TRP A 60 12.89 7.08 -7.18
N TYR A 61 13.79 6.68 -8.07
CA TYR A 61 13.49 5.85 -9.23
C TYR A 61 14.69 4.96 -9.53
N GLN A 62 14.64 3.68 -9.14
CA GLN A 62 15.46 2.67 -9.80
C GLN A 62 14.97 2.52 -11.24
N ARG A 63 15.44 3.42 -12.11
CA ARG A 63 15.27 3.29 -13.55
C ARG A 63 15.99 2.03 -13.99
N SER A 64 15.25 1.14 -14.66
CA SER A 64 15.88 0.02 -15.36
C SER A 64 16.89 0.57 -16.37
N ILE A 65 17.99 -0.15 -16.64
CA ILE A 65 18.93 0.23 -17.70
C ILE A 65 18.15 0.23 -19.02
N GLY A 66 17.77 1.42 -19.49
CA GLY A 66 16.91 1.59 -20.67
C GLY A 66 15.91 2.75 -20.55
N ASP A 67 15.56 3.17 -19.33
CA ASP A 67 14.61 4.28 -19.13
C ASP A 67 15.25 5.65 -19.39
N LYS A 68 15.02 6.20 -20.58
CA LYS A 68 15.33 7.61 -20.88
C LYS A 68 14.28 8.49 -20.19
N ALA A 69 14.69 9.26 -19.19
CA ALA A 69 13.80 10.24 -18.57
C ALA A 69 13.28 11.24 -19.60
N PRO A 70 11.97 11.58 -19.58
CA PRO A 70 11.45 12.67 -20.39
C PRO A 70 12.09 13.99 -19.96
N LYS A 71 12.55 14.79 -20.93
CA LYS A 71 13.30 16.03 -20.72
C LYS A 71 12.46 17.20 -20.16
N VAL A 72 11.25 16.96 -19.67
CA VAL A 72 10.31 18.01 -19.29
C VAL A 72 9.81 17.76 -17.87
N GLY A 73 10.32 18.56 -16.93
CA GLY A 73 9.79 18.58 -15.55
C GLY A 73 10.85 18.46 -14.45
N ALA A 74 11.93 19.23 -14.51
CA ALA A 74 12.67 19.58 -13.29
C ALA A 74 11.76 20.47 -12.44
N VAL A 75 10.94 19.88 -11.57
CA VAL A 75 10.25 20.61 -10.52
C VAL A 75 11.31 20.98 -9.48
N ILE A 76 11.78 22.22 -9.57
CA ILE A 76 12.66 22.83 -8.57
C ILE A 76 11.77 23.13 -7.35
N CYS A 77 11.73 22.22 -6.38
CA CYS A 77 11.20 22.50 -5.06
C CYS A 77 12.14 23.50 -4.37
N HIS A 78 11.85 24.80 -4.47
CA HIS A 78 12.47 25.79 -3.59
C HIS A 78 11.99 25.52 -2.16
N SER A 79 12.90 25.06 -1.31
CA SER A 79 12.69 24.97 0.13
C SER A 79 12.45 26.36 0.71
N ALA A 80 11.21 26.66 1.10
CA ALA A 80 10.91 27.79 1.97
C ALA A 80 11.29 27.42 3.42
N SER A 81 12.58 27.49 3.71
CA SER A 81 13.11 27.43 5.08
C SER A 81 13.06 28.83 5.69
N SER A 82 11.90 29.28 6.17
CA SER A 82 11.85 30.50 6.99
C SER A 82 12.05 30.11 8.45
N GLY A 83 13.31 30.01 8.85
CA GLY A 83 13.69 30.16 10.25
C GLY A 83 13.52 31.63 10.65
N ILE A 84 12.60 31.90 11.57
CA ILE A 84 12.57 33.16 12.31
C ILE A 84 13.37 32.96 13.59
N ALA A 85 14.60 33.44 13.58
CA ALA A 85 15.35 33.82 14.76
C ALA A 85 15.23 35.34 14.92
N GLY A 86 14.90 35.81 16.13
CA GLY A 86 14.74 37.21 16.48
C GLY A 86 13.92 37.37 17.74
#